data_AF-A0A919D1N0-F1
#
_entry.id   AF-A0A919D1N0-F1
#
_cell.length_a   1.000
_cell.length_b   1.000
_cell.length_c   1.000
_cell.angle_alpha   90.00
_cell.angle_beta   90.00
_cell.angle_gamma   90.00
#
_symmetry.space_group_name_H-M   'P 1'
#
loop_
_entity.id
_entity.type
_entity.pdbx_description
1 polymer ?
#
loop_
_entity_poly.entity_id
_entity_poly.type
_entity_poly.pdbx_seq_one_letter_code
_entity_poly.pdbx_strand_id
1 'polypeptide(L)'
;MYAERMSRLTGAVVWTNTPDGAGGGPVLPDGCMDLLWSEGRLLVAGPDTRPYVPGGPPRSWAGVRFFPGTAPALLGVPAHELRDLRVDLEDLWPADRVRRLADRVGSASDPATALEDIALEQAARTMAPDPLLHRLVERLDEGRPVSATAAELGIGTRTLHRRCLGAFGYGPKTLARILRLRRALALARAGTPYAETAVRAGYADQSHLSREVRELTGMPLGELLGAG
;
A
#
# COMPACT_ATOMS: atom_id res chain seq x y z
N MET A 1 5.44 -1.77 19.45
CA MET A 1 4.00 -1.64 19.29
C MET A 1 3.59 -1.01 17.96
N TYR A 2 2.75 -1.72 17.19
CA TYR A 2 2.06 -1.19 16.00
C TYR A 2 0.63 -0.76 16.37
N ALA A 3 0.18 0.37 15.86
CA ALA A 3 -1.19 0.84 16.00
C ALA A 3 -1.67 1.49 14.71
N GLU A 4 -2.96 1.34 14.39
CA GLU A 4 -3.57 1.98 13.22
C GLU A 4 -4.99 2.48 13.51
N ARG A 5 -5.39 3.52 12.79
CA ARG A 5 -6.74 4.08 12.82
C ARG A 5 -7.17 4.52 11.42
N MET A 6 -8.48 4.56 11.19
CA MET A 6 -9.00 5.16 9.96
C MET A 6 -8.58 6.63 9.86
N SER A 7 -8.20 7.03 8.65
CA SER A 7 -7.89 8.42 8.36
C SER A 7 -9.16 9.24 8.08
N ARG A 8 -9.07 10.55 8.36
CA ARG A 8 -9.98 11.58 7.84
C ARG A 8 -9.92 11.69 6.32
N LEU A 9 -8.82 11.28 5.69
CA LEU A 9 -8.73 11.13 4.25
C LEU A 9 -9.38 9.80 3.84
N THR A 10 -10.46 9.88 3.06
CA THR A 10 -11.28 8.71 2.70
C THR A 10 -10.45 7.54 2.16
N GLY A 11 -10.59 6.38 2.81
CA GLY A 11 -9.92 5.13 2.43
C GLY A 11 -8.46 5.02 2.85
N ALA A 12 -7.87 6.06 3.41
CA ALA A 12 -6.52 6.01 3.98
C ALA A 12 -6.52 5.53 5.43
N VAL A 13 -5.38 5.05 5.89
CA VAL A 13 -5.13 4.58 7.26
C VAL A 13 -3.95 5.35 7.83
N VAL A 14 -4.10 5.87 9.05
CA VAL A 14 -2.99 6.44 9.81
C VAL A 14 -2.45 5.36 10.72
N TRP A 15 -1.14 5.16 10.72
CA TRP A 15 -0.51 4.13 11.52
C TRP A 15 0.77 4.62 12.19
N THR A 16 1.12 3.99 13.30
CA THR A 16 2.40 4.17 13.98
C THR A 16 3.03 2.82 14.26
N ASN A 17 4.35 2.77 14.22
CA ASN A 17 5.11 1.58 14.57
C ASN A 17 6.32 2.00 15.41
N THR A 18 6.32 1.64 16.69
CA THR A 18 7.47 1.78 17.58
C THR A 18 8.04 0.39 17.80
N PRO A 19 9.14 -0.03 17.18
CA PRO A 19 9.62 -1.40 17.31
C PRO A 19 10.10 -1.67 18.74
N ASP A 20 9.56 -2.70 19.41
CA ASP A 20 9.94 -3.11 20.78
C ASP A 20 11.04 -4.20 20.75
N GLY A 21 12.00 -4.11 19.83
CA GLY A 21 13.05 -5.12 19.65
C GLY A 21 13.50 -5.29 18.21
N ALA A 22 14.01 -6.49 17.88
CA ALA A 22 14.52 -6.81 16.55
C ALA A 22 13.39 -6.82 15.50
N GLY A 23 13.22 -5.68 14.82
CA GLY A 23 12.64 -5.52 13.48
C GLY A 23 11.20 -6.02 13.28
N GLY A 24 10.30 -5.13 12.85
CA GLY A 24 9.02 -5.57 12.28
C GLY A 24 9.24 -6.50 11.08
N GLY A 25 8.34 -7.47 10.87
CA GLY A 25 8.38 -8.35 9.70
C GLY A 25 8.37 -7.60 8.36
N PRO A 26 8.61 -8.29 7.24
CA PRO A 26 8.65 -7.65 5.93
C PRO A 26 7.33 -6.92 5.63
N VAL A 27 7.45 -5.73 5.04
CA VAL A 27 6.30 -5.05 4.41
C VAL A 27 5.97 -5.82 3.14
N LEU A 28 4.77 -6.39 3.11
CA LEU A 28 4.30 -7.17 1.96
C LEU A 28 3.64 -6.26 0.93
N PRO A 29 3.67 -6.63 -0.36
CA PRO A 29 2.87 -5.97 -1.39
C PRO A 29 1.39 -5.89 -0.98
N ASP A 30 0.87 -4.66 -0.87
CA ASP A 30 -0.54 -4.41 -0.56
C ASP A 30 -1.25 -3.52 -1.59
N GLY A 31 -0.50 -2.94 -2.52
CA GLY A 31 -0.97 -2.02 -3.55
C GLY A 31 -1.29 -0.62 -3.07
N CYS A 32 -0.87 -0.30 -1.85
CA CYS A 32 -0.90 1.04 -1.31
C CYS A 32 0.47 1.73 -1.51
N MET A 33 0.47 3.02 -1.19
CA MET A 33 1.68 3.82 -1.02
C MET A 33 1.53 4.54 0.30
N ASP A 34 2.64 4.80 0.97
CA ASP A 34 2.62 5.43 2.29
C ASP A 34 3.44 6.73 2.27
N LEU A 35 2.89 7.79 2.85
CA LEU A 35 3.69 8.93 3.30
C LEU A 35 4.16 8.62 4.72
N LEU A 36 5.46 8.72 4.95
CA LEU A 36 6.12 8.26 6.18
C LEU A 36 6.87 9.41 6.84
N TRP A 37 6.92 9.36 8.17
CA TRP A 37 7.79 10.18 8.98
C TRP A 37 8.57 9.32 9.98
N SER A 38 9.87 9.59 10.09
CA SER A 38 10.75 9.00 11.11
C SER A 38 11.94 9.93 11.33
N GLU A 39 12.26 10.23 12.60
CA GLU A 39 13.48 10.96 12.99
C GLU A 39 13.72 12.26 12.19
N GLY A 40 12.68 13.07 12.00
CA GLY A 40 12.77 14.35 11.29
C GLY A 40 12.84 14.24 9.76
N ARG A 41 12.70 13.05 9.19
CA ARG A 41 12.65 12.84 7.74
C ARG A 41 11.25 12.46 7.28
N LEU A 42 10.88 12.98 6.11
CA LEU A 42 9.67 12.60 5.38
C LEU A 42 10.05 11.73 4.20
N LEU A 43 9.45 10.55 4.09
CA LEU A 43 9.70 9.60 3.02
C LEU A 43 8.41 9.18 2.34
N VAL A 44 8.52 8.73 1.09
CA VAL A 44 7.45 8.04 0.39
C VAL A 44 7.83 6.58 0.21
N ALA A 45 6.98 5.68 0.66
CA ALA A 45 7.00 4.29 0.24
C ALA A 45 6.14 4.13 -1.02
N GLY A 46 6.80 3.82 -2.13
CA GLY A 46 6.11 3.46 -3.35
C GLY A 46 5.52 2.05 -3.28
N PRO A 47 4.74 1.65 -4.31
CA PRO A 47 4.08 0.37 -4.31
C PRO A 47 5.10 -0.75 -4.48
N ASP A 48 4.94 -1.80 -3.68
CA ASP A 48 5.83 -2.96 -3.70
C ASP A 48 5.28 -4.07 -4.62
N THR A 49 6.16 -4.72 -5.36
CA THR A 49 5.90 -5.97 -6.10
C THR A 49 6.51 -7.19 -5.43
N ARG A 50 7.35 -6.95 -4.43
CA ARG A 50 8.07 -7.94 -3.62
C ARG A 50 8.16 -7.46 -2.17
N PRO A 51 8.47 -8.34 -1.21
CA PRO A 51 8.63 -7.91 0.18
C PRO A 51 9.72 -6.86 0.32
N TYR A 52 9.44 -5.85 1.12
CA TYR A 52 10.43 -4.88 1.56
C TYR A 52 10.80 -5.15 3.02
N VAL A 53 12.09 -5.37 3.28
CA VAL A 53 12.64 -5.49 4.63
C VAL A 53 13.32 -4.16 4.94
N PRO A 54 12.82 -3.38 5.92
CA PRO A 54 13.49 -2.16 6.35
C PRO A 54 14.92 -2.45 6.80
N GLY A 55 15.90 -1.78 6.18
CA GLY A 55 17.29 -1.83 6.62
C GLY A 55 17.56 -0.86 7.76
N GLY A 56 18.67 -1.08 8.48
CA GLY A 56 19.16 -0.17 9.52
C GLY A 56 18.62 -0.49 10.93
N PRO A 57 18.95 0.37 11.92
CA PRO A 57 18.51 0.18 13.29
C PRO A 57 16.99 0.34 13.42
N PRO A 58 16.36 -0.24 14.47
CA PRO A 58 14.95 -0.01 14.76
C PRO A 58 14.66 1.48 14.96
N ARG A 59 13.60 1.98 14.32
CA ARG A 59 13.16 3.39 14.41
C ARG A 59 11.65 3.47 14.59
N SER A 60 11.20 4.53 15.23
CA SER A 60 9.77 4.82 15.33
C SER A 60 9.26 5.48 14.06
N TRP A 61 8.14 4.96 13.55
CA TRP A 61 7.51 5.42 12.32
C TRP A 61 6.11 5.93 12.59
N ALA A 62 5.75 7.02 11.92
CA ALA A 62 4.38 7.43 11.69
C ALA A 62 4.10 7.39 10.17
N GLY A 63 2.92 6.96 9.78
CA GLY A 63 2.58 6.79 8.36
C GLY A 63 1.13 7.09 8.05
N VAL A 64 0.90 7.58 6.84
CA VAL A 64 -0.41 7.63 6.19
C VAL A 64 -0.36 6.69 5.00
N ARG A 65 -1.01 5.53 5.13
CA ARG A 65 -1.21 4.59 4.04
C ARG A 65 -2.40 5.03 3.21
N PHE A 66 -2.16 5.39 1.96
CA PHE A 66 -3.20 5.85 1.06
C PHE A 66 -4.00 4.68 0.50
N PHE A 67 -5.30 4.91 0.24
CA PHE A 67 -6.08 3.98 -0.58
C PHE A 67 -5.38 3.76 -1.93
N PRO A 68 -5.30 2.51 -2.45
CA PRO A 68 -4.65 2.22 -3.72
C PRO A 68 -5.04 3.19 -4.84
N GLY A 69 -4.04 3.80 -5.48
CA GLY A 69 -4.26 4.76 -6.58
C GLY A 69 -4.44 6.23 -6.16
N THR A 70 -4.48 6.54 -4.86
CA THR A 70 -4.66 7.92 -4.38
C THR A 70 -3.36 8.72 -4.35
N ALA A 71 -2.28 8.10 -3.87
CA ALA A 71 -1.01 8.80 -3.61
C ALA A 71 -0.39 9.49 -4.84
N PRO A 72 -0.42 8.92 -6.06
CA PRO A 72 0.18 9.58 -7.23
C PRO A 72 -0.36 10.97 -7.53
N ALA A 73 -1.67 11.18 -7.33
CA ALA A 73 -2.29 12.48 -7.51
C ALA A 73 -1.83 13.49 -6.45
N LEU A 74 -1.66 13.04 -5.20
CA LEU A 74 -1.22 13.89 -4.08
C LEU A 74 0.26 14.24 -4.16
N LEU A 75 1.08 13.28 -4.60
CA LEU A 75 2.53 13.41 -4.67
C LEU A 75 2.99 14.10 -5.96
N GLY A 76 2.17 14.06 -7.02
CA GLY A 76 2.51 14.65 -8.32
C GLY A 76 3.45 13.77 -9.17
N VAL A 77 3.60 12.49 -8.82
CA VAL A 77 4.48 11.53 -9.50
C VAL A 77 3.73 10.22 -9.78
N PRO A 78 3.83 9.65 -10.99
CA PRO A 78 3.27 8.34 -11.29
C PRO A 78 3.83 7.24 -10.37
N ALA A 79 2.97 6.33 -9.92
CA ALA A 79 3.34 5.24 -9.02
C ALA A 79 4.46 4.32 -9.56
N HIS A 80 4.55 4.16 -10.88
CA HIS A 80 5.56 3.27 -11.49
C HIS A 80 6.99 3.81 -11.39
N GLU A 81 7.16 5.11 -11.18
CA GLU A 81 8.46 5.72 -10.94
C GLU A 81 8.98 5.41 -9.52
N LEU A 82 8.07 5.13 -8.58
CA LEU A 82 8.38 4.82 -7.19
C LEU A 82 8.29 3.32 -6.85
N ARG A 83 8.01 2.47 -7.84
CA ARG A 83 7.77 1.05 -7.62
C ARG A 83 9.00 0.37 -7.01
N ASP A 84 8.79 -0.36 -5.91
CA ASP A 84 9.82 -1.03 -5.10
C ASP A 84 10.86 -0.07 -4.50
N LEU A 85 10.53 1.22 -4.36
CA LEU A 85 11.43 2.24 -3.82
C LEU A 85 10.90 2.84 -2.51
N ARG A 86 11.85 3.35 -1.73
CA ARG A 86 11.63 4.29 -0.62
C ARG A 86 12.45 5.53 -0.96
N VAL A 87 11.80 6.67 -1.16
CA VAL A 87 12.47 7.92 -1.57
C VAL A 87 12.24 9.01 -0.53
N ASP A 88 13.18 9.93 -0.39
CA ASP A 88 12.97 11.11 0.44
C ASP A 88 11.93 12.02 -0.25
N LEU A 89 11.05 12.64 0.52
CA LEU A 89 10.03 13.52 -0.06
C LEU A 89 10.65 14.74 -0.76
N GLU A 90 11.88 15.12 -0.36
CA GLU A 90 12.69 16.18 -0.99
C GLU A 90 13.12 15.83 -2.43
N ASP A 91 13.13 14.54 -2.81
CA ASP A 91 13.37 14.14 -4.20
C ASP A 91 12.15 14.39 -5.10
N LEU A 92 10.96 14.57 -4.50
CA LEU A 92 9.69 14.76 -5.21
C LEU A 92 9.21 16.20 -5.16
N TRP A 93 9.42 16.88 -4.03
CA TRP A 93 8.92 18.23 -3.74
C TRP A 93 10.05 19.20 -3.43
N PRO A 94 9.83 20.52 -3.57
CA PRO A 94 10.84 21.52 -3.22
C PRO A 94 11.37 21.36 -1.79
N ALA A 95 12.70 21.34 -1.68
CA ALA A 95 13.46 21.16 -0.45
C ALA A 95 13.02 22.07 0.71
N ASP A 96 12.80 23.35 0.44
CA ASP A 96 12.37 24.33 1.44
C ASP A 96 10.98 24.00 2.01
N ARG A 97 10.09 23.49 1.16
CA ARG A 97 8.76 23.04 1.56
C ARG A 97 8.85 21.79 2.41
N VAL A 98 9.64 20.80 2.00
CA VAL A 98 9.79 19.53 2.74
C VAL A 98 10.39 19.77 4.12
N ARG A 99 11.39 20.64 4.25
CA ARG A 99 11.93 21.04 5.57
C ARG A 99 10.88 21.63 6.49
N ARG A 100 10.08 22.60 6.02
CA ARG A 100 8.99 23.18 6.81
C ARG A 100 7.95 22.14 7.27
N LEU A 101 7.64 21.18 6.40
CA LEU A 101 6.72 20.09 6.74
C LEU A 101 7.33 19.13 7.76
N ALA A 102 8.60 18.77 7.61
CA ALA A 102 9.32 17.92 8.53
C ALA A 102 9.43 18.55 9.94
N ASP A 103 9.76 19.84 10.01
CA ASP A 103 9.80 20.61 11.27
C ASP A 103 8.42 20.65 11.93
N ARG A 104 7.36 20.86 11.14
CA ARG A 104 5.97 20.86 11.63
C ARG A 104 5.57 19.51 12.22
N VAL A 105 5.90 18.40 11.56
CA VAL A 105 5.62 17.05 12.04
C VAL A 105 6.47 16.72 13.27
N GLY A 106 7.75 17.08 13.27
CA GLY A 106 8.68 16.82 14.37
C GLY A 106 8.39 17.62 15.64
N SER A 107 7.75 18.79 15.50
CA SER A 107 7.33 19.64 16.64
C SER A 107 5.92 19.32 17.14
N ALA A 108 5.17 18.45 16.45
CA ALA A 108 3.82 18.08 16.84
C ALA A 108 3.82 17.12 18.03
N SER A 109 2.81 17.22 18.90
CA SER A 109 2.59 16.24 19.98
C SER A 109 2.23 14.86 19.44
N ASP A 110 1.62 14.79 18.26
CA ASP A 110 1.33 13.57 17.52
C ASP A 110 1.79 13.71 16.06
N PRO A 111 2.97 13.16 15.72
CA PRO A 111 3.47 13.17 14.35
C PRO A 111 2.52 12.52 13.34
N ALA A 112 1.75 11.49 13.74
CA ALA A 112 0.86 10.78 12.84
C ALA A 112 -0.34 11.63 12.42
N THR A 113 -0.91 12.39 13.36
CA THR A 113 -1.97 13.36 13.07
C THR A 113 -1.45 14.54 12.24
N ALA A 114 -0.24 15.05 12.51
CA ALA A 114 0.38 16.09 11.70
C ALA A 114 0.65 15.64 10.25
N LEU A 115 1.03 14.36 10.07
CA LEU A 115 1.23 13.76 8.74
C LEU A 115 -0.10 13.61 7.98
N GLU A 116 -1.17 13.23 8.68
CA GLU A 116 -2.52 13.21 8.13
C GLU A 116 -2.99 14.61 7.71
N ASP A 117 -2.71 15.65 8.49
CA ASP A 117 -3.03 17.04 8.13
C ASP A 117 -2.31 17.46 6.83
N ILE A 118 -1.05 17.07 6.65
CA ILE A 118 -0.31 17.29 5.39
C ILE A 118 -1.04 16.63 4.22
N ALA A 119 -1.46 15.37 4.39
CA ALA A 119 -2.16 14.61 3.35
C ALA A 119 -3.51 15.26 2.99
N LEU A 120 -4.27 15.72 3.98
CA LEU A 120 -5.54 16.44 3.78
C LEU A 120 -5.34 17.77 3.07
N GLU A 121 -4.34 18.55 3.48
CA GLU A 121 -3.97 19.82 2.83
C GLU A 121 -3.57 19.61 1.37
N GLN A 122 -2.88 18.50 1.06
CA GLN A 122 -2.60 18.13 -0.33
C GLN A 122 -3.84 17.75 -1.09
N ALA A 123 -4.67 16.87 -0.53
CA ALA A 123 -5.90 16.43 -1.17
C ALA A 123 -6.82 17.61 -1.53
N ALA A 124 -6.88 18.65 -0.68
CA ALA A 124 -7.64 19.87 -0.94
C ALA A 124 -7.10 20.73 -2.09
N ARG A 125 -5.82 20.57 -2.47
CA ARG A 125 -5.15 21.32 -3.55
C ARG A 125 -5.05 20.54 -4.86
N THR A 126 -5.31 19.25 -4.82
CA THR A 126 -5.20 18.34 -5.98
C THR A 126 -6.58 17.92 -6.49
N MET A 127 -6.64 17.48 -7.73
CA MET A 127 -7.85 16.88 -8.28
C MET A 127 -8.18 15.58 -7.54
N ALA A 128 -9.47 15.29 -7.35
CA ALA A 128 -9.92 14.04 -6.76
C ALA A 128 -9.39 12.83 -7.58
N PRO A 129 -9.04 11.71 -6.91
CA PRO A 129 -8.64 10.49 -7.60
C PRO A 129 -9.70 10.02 -8.60
N ASP A 130 -9.25 9.41 -9.71
CA ASP A 130 -10.14 8.88 -10.76
C ASP A 130 -11.10 7.83 -10.17
N PRO A 131 -12.42 8.07 -10.17
CA PRO A 131 -13.39 7.14 -9.61
C PRO A 131 -13.36 5.75 -10.26
N LEU A 132 -12.90 5.65 -11.53
CA LEU A 132 -12.75 4.38 -12.23
C LEU A 132 -11.67 3.50 -11.60
N LEU A 133 -10.59 4.10 -11.07
CA LEU A 133 -9.53 3.37 -10.38
C LEU A 133 -10.02 2.83 -9.03
N HIS A 134 -10.86 3.60 -8.33
CA HIS A 134 -11.48 3.14 -7.09
C HIS A 134 -12.37 1.92 -7.35
N ARG A 135 -13.28 2.02 -8.33
CA ARG A 135 -14.13 0.90 -8.74
C ARG A 135 -13.33 -0.31 -9.22
N LEU A 136 -12.24 -0.10 -9.96
CA LEU A 136 -11.34 -1.18 -10.36
C LEU A 136 -10.81 -1.94 -9.13
N VAL A 137 -10.31 -1.24 -8.12
CA VAL A 137 -9.77 -1.86 -6.90
C VAL A 137 -10.85 -2.68 -6.19
N GLU A 138 -12.05 -2.11 -5.98
CA GLU A 138 -13.18 -2.83 -5.37
C GLU A 138 -13.52 -4.12 -6.11
N ARG A 139 -13.70 -4.05 -7.44
CA ARG A 139 -14.05 -5.23 -8.24
C ARG A 139 -12.95 -6.30 -8.19
N LEU A 140 -11.67 -5.90 -8.25
CA LEU A 140 -10.56 -6.86 -8.17
C LEU A 140 -10.41 -7.45 -6.77
N ASP A 141 -10.71 -6.70 -5.72
CA ASP A 141 -10.72 -7.18 -4.34
C ASP A 141 -11.89 -8.12 -4.04
N GLU A 142 -13.02 -7.96 -4.74
CA GLU A 142 -14.10 -8.94 -4.81
C GLU A 142 -13.71 -10.21 -5.62
N GLY A 143 -12.53 -10.23 -6.25
CA GLY A 143 -12.03 -11.36 -7.04
C GLY A 143 -12.53 -11.40 -8.48
N ARG A 144 -13.12 -10.31 -8.99
CA ARG A 144 -13.59 -10.23 -10.39
C ARG A 144 -12.42 -10.33 -11.37
N PRO A 145 -12.56 -11.03 -12.51
CA PRO A 145 -11.54 -11.07 -13.53
C PRO A 145 -11.26 -9.68 -14.13
N VAL A 146 -9.98 -9.35 -14.35
CA VAL A 146 -9.54 -8.10 -14.97
C VAL A 146 -10.30 -7.76 -16.27
N SER A 147 -10.56 -8.76 -17.12
CA SER A 147 -11.29 -8.56 -18.38
C SER A 147 -12.75 -8.18 -18.17
N ALA A 148 -13.42 -8.82 -17.19
CA ALA A 148 -14.79 -8.49 -16.84
C ALA A 148 -14.89 -7.09 -16.24
N THR A 149 -13.95 -6.75 -15.34
CA THR A 149 -13.87 -5.40 -14.76
C THR A 149 -13.57 -4.34 -15.83
N ALA A 150 -12.70 -4.62 -16.79
CA ALA A 150 -12.42 -3.69 -17.90
C ALA A 150 -13.67 -3.40 -18.75
N ALA A 151 -14.44 -4.45 -19.07
CA ALA A 151 -15.69 -4.33 -19.82
C ALA A 151 -16.75 -3.55 -19.03
N GLU A 152 -16.91 -3.82 -17.73
CA GLU A 152 -17.82 -3.10 -16.84
C GLU A 152 -17.48 -1.60 -16.75
N LEU A 153 -16.19 -1.26 -16.72
CA LEU A 153 -15.71 0.12 -16.68
C LEU A 153 -15.71 0.80 -18.08
N GLY A 154 -16.07 0.09 -19.15
CA GLY A 154 -16.11 0.65 -20.51
C GLY A 154 -14.74 1.05 -21.07
N ILE A 155 -13.65 0.45 -20.58
CA ILE A 155 -12.28 0.82 -20.97
C ILE A 155 -11.55 -0.35 -21.64
N GLY A 156 -10.85 -0.05 -22.74
CA GLY A 156 -9.99 -1.03 -23.40
C GLY A 156 -8.81 -1.46 -22.54
N THR A 157 -8.31 -2.68 -22.75
CA THR A 157 -7.22 -3.30 -21.99
C THR A 157 -5.94 -2.44 -21.96
N ARG A 158 -5.57 -1.82 -23.09
CA ARG A 158 -4.41 -0.92 -23.17
C ARG A 158 -4.58 0.33 -22.31
N THR A 159 -5.77 0.93 -22.32
CA THR A 159 -6.09 2.10 -21.49
C THR A 159 -6.08 1.74 -20.01
N LEU A 160 -6.71 0.62 -19.65
CA LEU A 160 -6.68 0.10 -18.28
C LEU A 160 -5.23 -0.12 -17.81
N HIS A 161 -4.41 -0.81 -18.61
CA HIS A 161 -3.01 -1.06 -18.26
C HIS A 161 -2.24 0.25 -18.00
N ARG A 162 -2.35 1.23 -18.90
CA ARG A 162 -1.67 2.53 -18.74
C ARG A 162 -2.14 3.26 -17.47
N ARG A 163 -3.45 3.27 -17.20
CA ARG A 163 -3.99 3.88 -15.97
C ARG A 163 -3.48 3.17 -14.72
N CYS A 164 -3.41 1.84 -14.73
CA CYS A 164 -2.86 1.07 -13.62
C CYS A 164 -1.38 1.37 -13.36
N LEU A 165 -0.55 1.52 -14.40
CA LEU A 165 0.85 1.89 -14.23
C LEU A 165 0.99 3.26 -13.54
N GLY A 166 0.17 4.24 -13.91
CA GLY A 166 0.19 5.56 -13.28
C GLY A 166 -0.28 5.52 -11.82
N ALA A 167 -1.28 4.71 -11.51
CA ALA A 167 -1.94 4.70 -10.21
C ALA A 167 -1.33 3.73 -9.18
N PHE A 168 -0.94 2.54 -9.62
CA PHE A 168 -0.51 1.44 -8.75
C PHE A 168 0.93 0.98 -9.03
N GLY A 169 1.56 1.50 -10.07
CA GLY A 169 2.93 1.17 -10.45
C GLY A 169 3.09 -0.09 -11.29
N TYR A 170 2.03 -0.87 -11.45
CA TYR A 170 2.02 -2.12 -12.22
C TYR A 170 0.67 -2.34 -12.91
N GLY A 171 0.60 -3.34 -13.79
CA GLY A 171 -0.61 -3.65 -14.55
C GLY A 171 -1.75 -4.23 -13.68
N PRO A 172 -2.98 -4.26 -14.21
CA PRO A 172 -4.17 -4.72 -13.48
C PRO A 172 -4.09 -6.19 -13.04
N LYS A 173 -3.33 -7.04 -13.76
CA LYS A 173 -3.10 -8.43 -13.37
C LYS A 173 -2.29 -8.52 -12.08
N THR A 174 -1.20 -7.76 -11.96
CA THR A 174 -0.39 -7.70 -10.73
C THR A 174 -1.21 -7.17 -9.57
N LEU A 175 -2.01 -6.12 -9.79
CA LEU A 175 -2.93 -5.61 -8.77
C LEU A 175 -3.90 -6.70 -8.28
N ALA A 176 -4.54 -7.43 -9.20
CA ALA A 176 -5.47 -8.50 -8.85
C ALA A 176 -4.80 -9.61 -8.03
N ARG A 177 -3.54 -9.96 -8.34
CA ARG A 177 -2.76 -10.95 -7.56
C ARG A 177 -2.48 -10.46 -6.14
N ILE A 178 -2.07 -9.19 -6.00
CA ILE A 178 -1.79 -8.58 -4.69
C ILE A 178 -3.05 -8.49 -3.83
N LEU A 179 -4.18 -8.04 -4.37
CA LEU A 179 -5.45 -7.98 -3.65
C LEU A 179 -5.95 -9.38 -3.27
N ARG A 180 -5.77 -10.37 -4.16
CA ARG A 180 -6.04 -11.78 -3.84
C ARG A 180 -5.20 -12.30 -2.69
N LEU A 181 -3.90 -12.01 -2.68
CA LEU A 181 -2.99 -12.37 -1.58
C LEU A 181 -3.47 -11.75 -0.27
N ARG A 182 -3.79 -10.45 -0.25
CA ARG A 182 -4.31 -9.76 0.93
C ARG A 182 -5.54 -10.45 1.52
N ARG A 183 -6.51 -10.80 0.67
CA ARG A 183 -7.72 -11.53 1.07
C ARG A 183 -7.38 -12.91 1.64
N ALA A 184 -6.46 -13.65 1.03
CA ALA A 184 -6.02 -14.96 1.53
C ALA A 184 -5.33 -14.85 2.90
N LEU A 185 -4.45 -13.87 3.09
CA LEU A 185 -3.79 -13.63 4.37
C LEU A 185 -4.78 -13.24 5.46
N ALA A 186 -5.78 -12.41 5.14
CA ALA A 186 -6.84 -12.06 6.09
C ALA A 186 -7.65 -13.28 6.53
N LEU A 187 -8.07 -14.15 5.59
CA LEU A 187 -8.79 -15.39 5.88
C LEU A 187 -7.96 -16.36 6.74
N ALA A 188 -6.69 -16.54 6.39
CA ALA A 188 -5.80 -17.45 7.11
C ALA A 188 -5.47 -16.95 8.52
N ARG A 189 -5.27 -15.64 8.70
CA ARG A 189 -5.10 -15.02 10.03
C ARG A 189 -6.35 -15.15 10.90
N ALA A 190 -7.53 -15.16 10.29
CA ALA A 190 -8.79 -15.44 10.98
C ALA A 190 -8.99 -16.94 11.30
N GLY A 191 -7.99 -17.81 11.04
CA GLY A 191 -8.04 -19.23 11.36
C GLY A 191 -8.69 -20.11 10.29
N THR A 192 -8.99 -19.58 9.10
CA THR A 192 -9.58 -20.37 8.02
C THR A 192 -8.57 -21.41 7.52
N PRO A 193 -8.92 -22.71 7.45
CA PRO A 193 -8.01 -23.75 6.94
C PRO A 193 -7.48 -23.41 5.54
N TYR A 194 -6.23 -23.77 5.24
CA TYR A 194 -5.57 -23.30 4.01
C TYR A 194 -6.26 -23.73 2.71
N ALA A 195 -6.84 -24.93 2.67
CA ALA A 195 -7.62 -25.39 1.52
C ALA A 195 -8.89 -24.53 1.32
N GLU A 196 -9.59 -24.18 2.40
CA GLU A 196 -10.77 -23.31 2.34
C GLU A 196 -10.38 -21.86 2.01
N THR A 197 -9.28 -21.36 2.60
CA THR A 197 -8.69 -20.06 2.28
C THR A 197 -8.39 -19.94 0.78
N ALA A 198 -7.81 -21.00 0.19
CA ALA A 198 -7.52 -21.02 -1.24
C ALA A 198 -8.81 -20.81 -2.07
N VAL A 199 -9.85 -21.61 -1.84
CA VAL A 199 -11.12 -21.51 -2.57
C VAL A 199 -11.77 -20.14 -2.37
N ARG A 200 -11.88 -19.68 -1.12
CA ARG A 200 -12.54 -18.40 -0.78
C ARG A 200 -11.78 -17.18 -1.29
N ALA A 201 -10.46 -17.25 -1.39
CA ALA A 201 -9.67 -16.19 -2.00
C ALA A 201 -9.63 -16.29 -3.53
N GLY A 202 -10.14 -17.36 -4.16
CA GLY A 202 -10.18 -17.51 -5.62
C GLY A 202 -8.90 -18.12 -6.22
N TYR A 203 -8.22 -18.96 -5.44
CA TYR A 203 -7.21 -19.90 -5.91
C TYR A 203 -7.85 -21.19 -6.41
N ALA A 204 -7.14 -21.90 -7.27
CA ALA A 204 -7.59 -23.19 -7.80
C ALA A 204 -7.56 -24.28 -6.71
N ASP A 205 -6.53 -24.26 -5.87
CA ASP A 205 -6.29 -25.21 -4.79
C ASP A 205 -5.24 -24.64 -3.81
N GLN A 206 -4.97 -25.36 -2.72
CA GLN A 206 -3.97 -24.99 -1.72
C GLN A 206 -2.53 -24.92 -2.28
N SER A 207 -2.22 -25.72 -3.31
CA SER A 207 -0.89 -25.71 -3.94
C SER A 207 -0.68 -24.44 -4.77
N HIS A 208 -1.71 -23.96 -5.46
CA HIS A 208 -1.71 -22.67 -6.15
C HIS A 208 -1.56 -21.52 -5.14
N LEU A 209 -2.32 -21.54 -4.05
CA LEU A 209 -2.17 -20.57 -2.95
C LEU A 209 -0.71 -20.55 -2.44
N SER A 210 -0.16 -21.70 -2.10
CA SER A 210 1.19 -21.82 -1.54
C SER A 210 2.28 -21.30 -2.49
N ARG A 211 2.14 -21.60 -3.80
CA ARG A 211 3.06 -21.11 -4.84
C ARG A 211 2.99 -19.59 -4.98
N GLU A 212 1.80 -19.01 -5.07
CA GLU A 212 1.65 -17.57 -5.24
C GLU A 212 2.06 -16.79 -3.99
N VAL A 213 1.76 -17.31 -2.78
CA VAL A 213 2.25 -16.72 -1.53
C VAL A 213 3.78 -16.67 -1.55
N ARG A 214 4.46 -17.78 -1.87
CA ARG A 214 5.93 -17.80 -1.91
C ARG A 214 6.51 -16.85 -2.96
N GLU A 215 5.86 -16.73 -4.12
CA GLU A 215 6.29 -15.82 -5.20
C GLU A 215 6.19 -14.35 -4.77
N LEU A 216 5.07 -13.94 -4.17
CA LEU A 216 4.82 -12.54 -3.81
C LEU A 216 5.45 -12.12 -2.48
N THR A 217 5.65 -13.06 -1.56
CA THR A 217 6.08 -12.77 -0.19
C THR A 217 7.50 -13.27 0.13
N GLY A 218 8.10 -14.05 -0.76
CA GLY A 218 9.39 -14.72 -0.51
C GLY A 218 9.32 -15.82 0.56
N MET A 219 8.20 -15.97 1.27
CA MET A 219 8.05 -16.84 2.44
C MET A 219 6.89 -17.83 2.26
N PRO A 220 6.93 -19.01 2.89
CA PRO A 220 5.76 -19.88 2.99
C PRO A 220 4.63 -19.24 3.82
N LEU A 221 3.38 -19.59 3.51
CA LEU A 221 2.21 -19.07 4.22
C LEU A 221 2.26 -19.32 5.74
N GLY A 222 2.73 -20.51 6.16
CA GLY A 222 2.85 -20.83 7.59
C GLY A 222 3.84 -19.93 8.34
N GLU A 223 4.94 -19.54 7.68
CA GLU A 223 5.96 -18.65 8.25
C GLU A 223 5.42 -17.23 8.43
N LEU A 224 4.70 -16.72 7.43
CA LEU A 224 4.03 -15.41 7.51
C LEU A 224 2.98 -15.29 8.62
N LEU A 225 2.35 -16.41 8.97
CA LEU A 225 1.30 -16.47 9.98
C LEU A 225 1.85 -16.76 11.38
N GLY A 226 3.01 -17.40 11.47
CA GLY A 226 3.71 -17.67 12.73
C GLY A 226 4.55 -16.51 13.25
N ALA A 227 4.75 -15.45 12.45
CA ALA A 227 5.47 -14.23 12.84
C ALA A 227 4.57 -13.17 13.51
N GLY A 228 3.50 -13.60 14.19
CA GLY A 228 2.52 -12.75 14.87
C GLY A 228 2.77 -12.62 16.36
#